data_AF-A0A352AWI1-F1
#
_entry.id   AF-A0A352AWI1-F1
#
_cell.length_a   1.000
_cell.length_b   1.000
_cell.length_c   1.000
_cell.angle_alpha   90.00
_cell.angle_beta   90.00
_cell.angle_gamma   90.00
#
_symmetry.space_group_name_H-M   'P 1'
#
loop_
_entity.id
_entity.type
_entity.pdbx_description
1 polymer ?
#
loop_
_entity_poly.entity_id
_entity_poly.type
_entity_poly.pdbx_seq_one_letter_code
_entity_poly.pdbx_strand_id
1 'polypeptide(L)'
;MLSTTKIFIAFLFLSTVFTSCTITKVKNERSTVLHETATVVKTVHIKSHLDNTLTTSSIPMGGFGIDGSGNAGAQMGGGLQISIVKVPDKYATIFSCEHGEFVISRKEIYDRFKEHTGARVDVTYQNIYRTRFENEEVKERALVDYDFLDAFLLPPEQQGE
;
A
#
# COMPACT_ATOMS: atom_id res chain seq x y z
N MET A 1 -45.20 55.57 -2.81
CA MET A 1 -45.54 54.33 -2.06
C MET A 1 -44.67 53.18 -2.59
N LEU A 2 -43.44 53.05 -2.08
CA LEU A 2 -42.63 51.85 -2.36
C LEU A 2 -43.14 50.72 -1.44
N SER A 3 -43.62 49.67 -2.08
CA SER A 3 -44.18 48.46 -1.47
C SER A 3 -43.19 47.83 -0.47
N THR A 4 -43.53 47.90 0.82
CA THR A 4 -42.84 47.28 1.96
C THR A 4 -42.61 45.77 1.77
N THR A 5 -43.42 45.14 0.92
CA THR A 5 -43.32 43.74 0.50
C THR A 5 -42.04 43.45 -0.29
N LYS A 6 -41.52 44.40 -1.07
CA LYS A 6 -40.27 44.22 -1.83
C LYS A 6 -39.01 44.27 -0.95
N ILE A 7 -39.06 45.02 0.16
CA ILE A 7 -37.94 45.16 1.10
C ILE A 7 -37.79 43.89 1.95
N PHE A 8 -38.91 43.27 2.34
CA PHE A 8 -38.89 42.02 3.11
C PHE A 8 -38.35 40.82 2.32
N ILE A 9 -38.68 40.72 1.02
CA ILE A 9 -38.19 39.66 0.14
C ILE A 9 -36.67 39.80 -0.11
N ALA A 10 -36.17 41.03 -0.23
CA ALA A 10 -34.74 41.29 -0.36
C ALA A 10 -33.95 40.89 0.90
N PHE A 11 -34.52 41.08 2.10
CA PHE A 11 -33.90 40.65 3.36
C PHE A 11 -33.94 39.13 3.55
N LEU A 12 -35.01 38.46 3.09
CA LEU A 12 -35.12 37.00 3.16
C LEU A 12 -34.08 36.31 2.24
N PHE A 13 -33.86 36.85 1.03
CA PHE A 13 -32.84 36.35 0.09
C PHE A 13 -31.39 36.62 0.53
N LEU A 14 -31.16 37.67 1.34
CA LEU A 14 -29.82 37.98 1.86
C LEU A 14 -29.42 37.07 3.04
N SER A 15 -30.39 36.44 3.71
CA SER A 15 -30.14 35.52 4.83
C SER A 15 -29.81 34.08 4.41
N THR A 16 -30.16 33.67 3.19
CA THR A 16 -29.98 32.29 2.70
C THR A 16 -28.58 31.98 2.16
N VAL A 17 -27.65 32.93 2.15
CA VAL A 17 -26.27 32.74 1.65
C VAL A 17 -25.28 32.43 2.79
N PHE A 18 -25.75 32.27 4.03
CA PHE A 18 -24.98 31.59 5.09
C PHE A 18 -25.30 30.09 5.07
N THR A 19 -25.29 29.46 3.89
CA THR A 19 -25.09 28.01 3.79
C THR A 19 -23.74 27.70 4.41
N SER A 20 -23.77 27.16 5.63
CA SER A 20 -22.62 26.67 6.37
C SER A 20 -21.83 25.72 5.46
N CYS A 21 -20.71 26.19 4.94
CA CYS A 21 -19.72 25.33 4.32
C CYS A 21 -19.09 24.53 5.46
N THR A 22 -19.65 23.37 5.79
CA THR A 22 -19.05 22.48 6.78
C THR A 22 -17.73 21.97 6.21
N ILE A 23 -16.64 22.47 6.76
CA ILE A 23 -15.29 22.09 6.31
C ILE A 23 -15.08 20.65 6.78
N THR A 24 -15.20 19.72 5.83
CA THR A 24 -14.83 18.33 6.04
C THR A 24 -13.34 18.19 5.75
N LYS A 25 -12.55 17.78 6.75
CA LYS A 25 -11.13 17.49 6.58
C LYS A 25 -10.85 16.04 6.93
N VAL A 26 -10.10 15.34 6.09
CA VAL A 26 -9.64 13.97 6.39
C VAL A 26 -8.14 14.04 6.67
N LYS A 27 -7.71 13.40 7.76
CA LYS A 27 -6.28 13.24 8.09
C LYS A 27 -6.01 11.77 8.41
N ASN A 28 -4.77 11.35 8.12
CA ASN A 28 -4.25 10.08 8.60
C ASN A 28 -3.43 10.34 9.87
N GLU A 29 -3.74 9.61 10.93
CA GLU A 29 -3.11 9.71 12.25
C GLU A 29 -2.48 8.37 12.62
N ARG A 30 -1.29 8.39 13.20
CA ARG A 30 -0.58 7.18 13.63
C ARG A 30 -0.70 6.99 15.14
N SER A 31 -0.83 5.76 15.60
CA SER A 31 -0.75 5.44 17.04
C SER A 31 0.67 5.56 17.57
N THR A 32 0.79 5.38 18.89
CA THR A 32 2.04 4.95 19.51
C THR A 32 2.53 3.65 18.88
N VAL A 33 3.83 3.37 19.02
CA VAL A 33 4.42 2.09 18.63
C VAL A 33 3.82 0.97 19.48
N LEU A 34 3.38 -0.09 18.82
CA LEU A 34 2.80 -1.29 19.42
C LEU A 34 3.71 -2.48 19.16
N HIS A 35 3.62 -3.46 20.05
CA HIS A 35 4.40 -4.69 20.06
C HIS A 35 3.45 -5.87 20.19
N GLU A 36 3.66 -6.92 19.40
CA GLU A 36 2.81 -8.10 19.40
C GLU A 36 3.61 -9.35 19.07
N THR A 37 3.35 -10.43 19.81
CA THR A 37 3.92 -11.73 19.50
C THR A 37 3.30 -12.29 18.22
N ALA A 38 4.14 -12.60 17.25
CA ALA A 38 3.76 -13.23 15.99
C ALA A 38 4.62 -14.47 15.73
N THR A 39 4.21 -15.28 14.76
CA THR A 39 4.98 -16.44 14.29
C THR A 39 5.46 -16.19 12.87
N VAL A 40 6.72 -16.52 12.58
CA VAL A 40 7.23 -16.53 11.21
C VAL A 40 6.62 -17.72 10.48
N VAL A 41 5.56 -17.49 9.71
CA VAL A 41 4.85 -18.59 9.03
C VAL A 41 5.64 -19.06 7.82
N LYS A 42 6.17 -18.11 7.04
CA LYS A 42 6.82 -18.43 5.77
C LYS A 42 7.78 -17.33 5.35
N THR A 43 8.89 -17.73 4.76
CA THR A 43 9.73 -16.85 3.95
C THR A 43 9.69 -17.28 2.49
N VAL A 44 9.60 -16.32 1.59
CA VAL A 44 9.49 -16.52 0.15
C VAL A 44 10.61 -15.77 -0.53
N HIS A 45 11.34 -16.49 -1.39
CA HIS A 45 12.35 -15.92 -2.25
C HIS A 45 12.10 -16.38 -3.68
N ILE A 46 11.77 -15.43 -4.54
CA ILE A 46 11.65 -15.63 -5.98
C ILE A 46 12.93 -15.09 -6.60
N LYS A 47 13.76 -16.01 -7.10
CA LYS A 47 15.02 -15.67 -7.76
C LYS A 47 14.78 -14.95 -9.07
N SER A 48 15.66 -14.01 -9.38
CA SER A 48 15.72 -13.35 -10.66
C SER A 48 16.00 -14.37 -11.74
N HIS A 49 15.24 -14.25 -12.82
CA HIS A 49 15.40 -15.06 -14.01
C HIS A 49 15.12 -14.21 -15.24
N LEU A 50 15.68 -14.65 -16.35
CA LEU A 50 15.36 -14.12 -17.66
C LEU A 50 14.18 -14.94 -18.19
N ASP A 51 13.14 -14.24 -18.59
CA ASP A 51 12.03 -14.84 -19.31
C ASP A 51 12.08 -14.40 -20.77
N ASN A 52 11.81 -15.34 -21.67
CA ASN A 52 11.79 -15.11 -23.10
C ASN A 52 10.33 -15.18 -23.56
N THR A 53 9.75 -14.02 -23.80
CA THR A 53 8.33 -13.93 -24.16
C THR A 53 8.20 -13.53 -25.62
N LEU A 54 7.33 -14.23 -26.35
CA LEU A 54 6.91 -13.81 -27.68
C LEU A 54 5.98 -12.60 -27.53
N THR A 55 6.44 -11.44 -27.95
CA THR A 55 5.67 -10.20 -27.94
C THR A 55 5.53 -9.64 -29.35
N THR A 56 4.62 -8.68 -29.51
CA THR A 56 4.50 -7.95 -30.79
C THR A 56 5.45 -6.76 -30.78
N SER A 57 6.24 -6.64 -31.83
CA SER A 57 7.13 -5.51 -32.04
C SER A 57 6.32 -4.26 -32.35
N SER A 58 6.50 -3.23 -31.53
CA SER A 58 5.89 -1.91 -31.73
C SER A 58 6.79 -1.01 -32.59
N ILE A 59 8.10 -1.17 -32.46
CA ILE A 59 9.10 -0.45 -33.27
C ILE A 59 10.03 -1.47 -33.91
N PRO A 60 9.85 -1.77 -35.21
CA PRO A 60 10.73 -2.67 -35.94
C PRO A 60 12.05 -1.97 -36.30
N MET A 61 13.18 -2.58 -35.97
CA MET A 61 14.54 -2.12 -36.30
C MET A 61 15.38 -3.26 -36.87
N GLY A 62 15.01 -3.73 -38.07
CA GLY A 62 15.83 -4.61 -38.90
C GLY A 62 16.49 -5.77 -38.17
N GLY A 63 15.72 -6.80 -37.81
CA GLY A 63 16.19 -7.97 -37.04
C GLY A 63 16.14 -7.78 -35.52
N PHE A 64 15.92 -6.55 -35.05
CA PHE A 64 15.68 -6.20 -33.67
C PHE A 64 14.39 -5.39 -33.54
N GLY A 65 13.78 -5.36 -32.36
CA GLY A 65 12.56 -4.59 -32.15
C GLY A 65 12.32 -4.25 -30.69
N ILE A 66 11.44 -3.26 -30.46
CA ILE A 66 11.00 -2.86 -29.12
C ILE A 66 9.50 -3.14 -29.01
N ASP A 67 9.09 -3.82 -27.94
CA ASP A 67 7.69 -4.11 -27.66
C ASP A 67 6.96 -2.92 -27.01
N GLY A 68 5.64 -3.03 -26.83
CA GLY A 68 4.83 -1.97 -26.23
C GLY A 68 5.14 -1.67 -24.76
N SER A 69 5.95 -2.49 -24.10
CA SER A 69 6.43 -2.30 -22.72
C SER A 69 7.86 -1.78 -22.65
N GLY A 70 8.48 -1.48 -23.80
CA GLY A 70 9.84 -0.96 -23.89
C GLY A 70 10.93 -2.03 -23.80
N ASN A 71 10.59 -3.32 -23.86
CA ASN A 71 11.57 -4.39 -23.87
C ASN A 71 12.12 -4.59 -25.27
N ALA A 72 13.44 -4.77 -25.33
CA ALA A 72 14.16 -4.96 -26.56
C ALA A 72 14.26 -6.47 -26.88
N GLY A 73 14.11 -6.83 -28.15
CA GLY A 73 14.00 -8.23 -28.55
C GLY A 73 14.44 -8.51 -29.98
N ALA A 74 14.72 -9.77 -30.26
CA ALA A 74 15.02 -10.23 -31.62
C ALA A 74 13.73 -10.35 -32.42
N GLN A 75 13.64 -9.64 -33.54
CA GLN A 75 12.43 -9.63 -34.35
C GLN A 75 12.29 -10.93 -35.13
N MET A 76 11.11 -11.54 -35.06
CA MET A 76 10.69 -12.64 -35.91
C MET A 76 9.67 -12.10 -36.90
N GLY A 77 9.76 -12.54 -38.16
CA GLY A 77 8.91 -11.99 -39.24
C GLY A 77 7.42 -11.93 -38.88
N GLY A 78 6.69 -11.01 -39.52
CA GLY A 78 5.26 -10.81 -39.23
C GLY A 78 4.98 -9.92 -38.00
N GLY A 79 5.94 -9.08 -37.60
CA GLY A 79 5.75 -8.12 -36.51
C GLY A 79 5.87 -8.73 -35.11
N LEU A 80 6.32 -9.98 -35.00
CA LEU A 80 6.57 -10.65 -33.72
C LEU A 80 8.03 -10.41 -33.28
N GLN A 81 8.32 -10.54 -32.00
CA GLN A 81 9.68 -10.50 -31.47
C GLN A 81 9.80 -11.39 -30.23
N ILE A 82 10.99 -11.94 -30.01
CA ILE A 82 11.35 -12.57 -28.73
C ILE A 82 11.98 -11.48 -27.86
N SER A 83 11.25 -11.06 -26.84
CA SER A 83 11.73 -10.08 -25.87
C SER A 83 12.32 -10.79 -24.66
N ILE A 84 13.47 -10.31 -24.20
CA ILE A 84 14.11 -10.80 -22.99
C ILE A 84 13.68 -9.88 -21.85
N VAL A 85 12.88 -10.40 -20.91
CA VAL A 85 12.41 -9.66 -19.74
C VAL A 85 13.19 -10.13 -18.52
N LYS A 86 13.84 -9.20 -17.83
CA LYS A 86 14.49 -9.49 -16.56
C LYS A 86 13.48 -9.39 -15.42
N VAL A 87 13.13 -10.52 -14.82
CA VAL A 87 12.30 -10.55 -13.61
C VAL A 87 13.22 -10.28 -12.41
N PRO A 88 12.97 -9.21 -11.61
CA PRO A 88 13.82 -8.89 -10.47
C PRO A 88 13.62 -9.90 -9.32
N ASP A 89 14.64 -10.05 -8.48
CA ASP A 89 14.55 -10.81 -7.24
C ASP A 89 13.45 -10.23 -6.34
N LYS A 90 12.61 -11.11 -5.79
CA LYS A 90 11.60 -10.72 -4.79
C LYS A 90 11.77 -11.54 -3.53
N TYR A 91 11.66 -10.85 -2.40
CA TYR A 91 11.73 -11.42 -1.06
C TYR A 91 10.44 -11.06 -0.33
N ALA A 92 9.92 -11.99 0.47
CA ALA A 92 8.83 -11.71 1.39
C ALA A 92 8.98 -12.56 2.66
N THR A 93 8.62 -11.98 3.80
CA THR A 93 8.46 -12.67 5.08
C THR A 93 7.03 -12.48 5.54
N ILE A 94 6.38 -13.57 5.91
CA ILE A 94 5.00 -13.57 6.41
C ILE A 94 5.04 -13.84 7.90
N PHE A 95 4.56 -12.88 8.68
CA PHE A 95 4.33 -13.03 10.12
C PHE A 95 2.84 -13.17 10.38
N SER A 96 2.43 -14.20 11.13
CA SER A 96 1.04 -14.35 11.56
C SER A 96 0.92 -13.96 13.03
N CYS A 97 -0.03 -13.08 13.32
CA CYS A 97 -0.37 -12.62 14.65
C CYS A 97 -1.88 -12.77 14.90
N GLU A 98 -2.38 -12.40 16.07
CA GLU A 98 -3.81 -12.56 16.42
C GLU A 98 -4.71 -11.70 15.52
N HIS A 99 -4.17 -10.59 15.00
CA HIS A 99 -4.90 -9.63 14.19
C HIS A 99 -4.80 -9.90 12.67
N GLY A 100 -4.04 -10.90 12.24
CA GLY A 100 -3.90 -11.27 10.82
C GLY A 100 -2.48 -11.62 10.40
N GLU A 101 -2.12 -11.26 9.16
CA GLU A 101 -0.81 -11.55 8.58
C GLU A 101 -0.11 -10.28 8.10
N PHE A 102 1.14 -10.09 8.52
CA PHE A 102 2.04 -9.08 7.99
C PHE A 102 2.90 -9.68 6.88
N VAL A 103 2.68 -9.23 5.64
CA VAL A 103 3.48 -9.65 4.48
C VAL A 103 4.51 -8.57 4.16
N ILE A 104 5.77 -8.82 4.53
CA ILE A 104 6.84 -7.82 4.46
C ILE A 104 7.81 -8.16 3.33
N SER A 105 7.82 -7.32 2.29
CA SER A 105 8.72 -7.46 1.14
C SER A 105 10.02 -6.68 1.28
N ARG A 106 10.73 -6.85 2.40
CA ARG A 106 12.04 -6.22 2.67
C ARG A 106 13.12 -7.30 2.77
N LYS A 107 14.23 -7.13 2.03
CA LYS A 107 15.30 -8.14 1.95
C LYS A 107 15.97 -8.35 3.32
N GLU A 108 16.12 -7.29 4.10
CA GLU A 108 16.75 -7.30 5.42
C GLU A 108 15.94 -8.17 6.40
N ILE A 109 14.62 -8.06 6.34
CA ILE A 109 13.70 -8.85 7.16
C ILE A 109 13.71 -10.31 6.69
N TYR A 110 13.71 -10.55 5.38
CA TYR A 110 13.88 -11.90 4.82
C TYR A 110 15.18 -12.55 5.31
N ASP A 111 16.32 -11.87 5.17
CA ASP A 111 17.61 -12.43 5.55
C ASP A 111 17.71 -12.74 7.05
N ARG A 112 17.01 -11.97 7.91
CA ARG A 112 16.94 -12.21 9.36
C ARG A 112 16.13 -13.47 9.70
N PHE A 113 15.03 -13.72 8.98
CA PHE A 113 14.05 -14.74 9.35
C PHE A 113 13.99 -15.97 8.43
N LYS A 114 14.77 -16.02 7.34
CA LYS A 114 14.79 -17.13 6.37
C LYS A 114 15.04 -18.51 7.00
N GLU A 115 15.86 -18.57 8.05
CA GLU A 115 16.20 -19.80 8.77
C GLU A 115 15.34 -20.02 10.04
N HIS A 116 14.45 -19.07 10.36
CA HIS A 116 13.66 -19.05 11.59
C HIS A 116 12.16 -19.26 11.33
N THR A 117 11.81 -20.05 10.31
CA THR A 117 10.41 -20.38 10.03
C THR A 117 9.84 -21.22 11.18
N GLY A 118 8.68 -20.84 11.69
CA GLY A 118 8.04 -21.41 12.88
C GLY A 118 8.42 -20.72 14.19
N ALA A 119 9.43 -19.84 14.21
CA ALA A 119 9.84 -19.15 15.42
C ALA A 119 8.82 -18.06 15.83
N ARG A 120 8.68 -17.85 17.15
CA ARG A 120 7.95 -16.72 17.71
C ARG A 120 8.82 -15.47 17.70
N VAL A 121 8.24 -14.35 17.31
CA VAL A 121 8.89 -13.05 17.15
C VAL A 121 8.04 -11.95 17.79
N ASP A 122 8.69 -10.89 18.26
CA ASP A 122 8.01 -9.65 18.63
C ASP A 122 7.96 -8.75 17.38
N VAL A 123 6.76 -8.44 16.91
CA VAL A 123 6.51 -7.56 15.76
C VAL A 123 6.15 -6.18 16.27
N THR A 124 6.86 -5.18 15.75
CA THR A 124 6.68 -3.77 16.08
C THR A 124 5.94 -3.07 14.94
N TYR A 125 4.81 -2.42 15.25
CA TYR A 125 3.99 -1.72 14.24
C TYR A 125 3.28 -0.47 14.79
N GLN A 126 2.65 0.30 13.91
CA GLN A 126 1.76 1.41 14.25
C GLN A 126 0.41 1.27 13.55
N ASN A 127 -0.67 1.60 14.24
CA ASN A 127 -1.99 1.70 13.64
C ASN A 127 -2.11 2.99 12.84
N ILE A 128 -2.59 2.90 11.60
CA ILE A 128 -2.95 4.06 10.78
C ILE A 128 -4.46 4.25 10.89
N TYR A 129 -4.88 5.37 11.46
CA TYR A 129 -6.27 5.78 11.53
C TYR A 129 -6.57 6.83 10.48
N ARG A 130 -7.73 6.71 9.83
CA ARG A 130 -8.32 7.77 9.04
C ARG A 130 -9.34 8.51 9.90
N THR A 131 -9.03 9.76 10.21
CA THR A 131 -9.86 10.62 11.06
C THR A 131 -10.54 11.68 10.18
N ARG A 132 -11.88 11.73 10.24
CA ARG A 132 -12.71 12.74 9.57
C ARG A 132 -13.13 13.80 10.58
N PHE A 133 -12.80 15.04 10.26
CA PHE A 133 -13.15 16.22 11.01
C PHE A 133 -14.26 16.98 10.32
N GLU A 134 -15.18 17.53 11.10
CA GLU A 134 -16.18 18.49 10.64
C GLU A 134 -16.19 19.66 11.62
N ASN A 135 -15.86 20.86 11.15
CA ASN A 135 -15.70 22.06 11.98
C ASN A 135 -14.72 21.85 13.15
N GLU A 136 -13.58 21.20 12.87
CA GLU A 136 -12.51 20.88 13.83
C GLU A 136 -12.85 19.84 14.90
N GLU A 137 -14.10 19.36 14.95
CA GLU A 137 -14.49 18.22 15.78
C GLU A 137 -14.26 16.90 15.06
N VAL A 138 -13.76 15.89 15.80
CA VAL A 138 -13.65 14.52 15.29
C VAL A 138 -15.05 13.92 15.17
N LYS A 139 -15.48 13.61 13.95
CA LYS A 139 -16.76 12.94 13.70
C LYS A 139 -16.60 11.44 13.55
N GLU A 140 -15.51 11.01 12.93
CA GLU A 140 -15.27 9.60 12.64
C GLU A 140 -13.79 9.30 12.75
N ARG A 141 -13.46 8.16 13.36
CA ARG A 141 -12.10 7.62 13.39
C ARG A 141 -12.19 6.13 13.10
N ALA A 142 -11.54 5.71 12.02
CA ALA A 142 -11.51 4.31 11.60
C ALA A 142 -10.06 3.84 11.45
N LEU A 143 -9.76 2.64 11.95
CA LEU A 143 -8.51 1.96 11.64
C LEU A 143 -8.54 1.57 10.16
N VAL A 144 -7.54 1.99 9.39
CA VAL A 144 -7.49 1.71 7.95
C VAL A 144 -6.35 0.79 7.55
N ASP A 145 -5.24 0.80 8.29
CA ASP A 145 -4.05 0.03 7.94
C ASP A 145 -3.10 -0.11 9.14
N TYR A 146 -2.07 -0.92 8.98
CA TYR A 146 -0.99 -1.15 9.92
C TYR A 146 0.38 -0.84 9.27
N ASP A 147 1.17 0.02 9.89
CA ASP A 147 2.53 0.36 9.45
C ASP A 147 3.55 -0.55 10.16
N PHE A 148 4.05 -1.57 9.47
CA PHE A 148 5.09 -2.44 9.99
C PHE A 148 6.43 -1.70 10.11
N LEU A 149 6.99 -1.71 11.32
CA LEU A 149 8.27 -1.08 11.63
C LEU A 149 9.41 -2.10 11.57
N ASP A 150 9.40 -3.09 12.46
CA ASP A 150 10.46 -4.11 12.58
C ASP A 150 9.95 -5.38 13.27
N ALA A 151 10.77 -6.43 13.32
CA ALA A 151 10.50 -7.65 14.08
C ALA A 151 11.78 -8.23 14.70
N PHE A 152 11.67 -8.81 15.90
CA PHE A 152 12.79 -9.39 16.65
C PHE A 152 12.48 -10.82 17.10
N LEU A 153 13.49 -11.70 17.12
CA LEU A 153 13.33 -13.05 17.66
C LEU A 153 13.07 -12.98 19.17
N LEU A 154 12.04 -13.69 19.63
CA LEU A 154 11.81 -13.84 21.06
C LEU A 154 12.84 -14.80 21.68
N PRO A 155 13.19 -14.60 22.96
CA PRO A 155 14.08 -15.50 23.69
C PRO A 155 13.56 -16.96 23.66
N PRO A 156 14.45 -17.96 23.74
CA PRO A 156 14.05 -19.38 23.69
C PRO A 156 13.06 -19.78 24.80
N GLU A 157 13.06 -19.07 25.93
CA GLU A 157 12.11 -19.27 27.04
C GLU A 157 10.65 -18.99 26.65
N GLN A 158 10.42 -18.18 25.61
CA GLN A 158 9.07 -17.81 25.12
C GLN A 158 8.67 -18.53 23.83
N GLN A 159 9.45 -19.55 23.41
CA GLN A 159 9.17 -20.33 22.20
C GLN A 159 8.36 -21.61 22.47
N GLY A 160 8.11 -21.95 23.75
CA GLY A 160 7.63 -23.27 24.19
C GLY A 160 6.27 -23.34 24.88
N GLU A 161 5.39 -22.34 24.70
CA GLU A 161 3.96 -22.44 25.03
C GLU A 161 3.10 -22.60 23.77
#